data_AF-A0A954ZRS1-F1
#
_entry.id   AF-A0A954ZRS1-F1
#
_cell.length_a   1.000
_cell.length_b   1.000
_cell.length_c   1.000
_cell.angle_alpha   90.00
_cell.angle_beta   90.00
_cell.angle_gamma   90.00
#
_symmetry.space_group_name_H-M   'P 1'
#
loop_
_entity.id
_entity.type
_entity.pdbx_description
1 polymer ?
#
loop_
_entity_poly.entity_id
_entity_poly.type
_entity_poly.pdbx_seq_one_letter_code
_entity_poly.pdbx_strand_id
1 'polypeptide(L)'
;MTDAIRGHAESKVEKLTRYFDGIQLITIRLAQPAGRDFEVELVVDVEKHDDFVATASGDDLYLAIDSSVQKMSRQLTDFKEKLKLSSHHPDEPR
;
A
#
# COMPACT_ATOMS: atom_id res chain seq x y z
N MET A 1 0.02 -19.92 -8.39
CA MET A 1 0.86 -18.71 -8.45
C MET A 1 2.31 -19.16 -8.46
N THR A 2 3.17 -18.61 -9.32
CA THR A 2 4.58 -19.02 -9.43
C THR A 2 5.44 -18.30 -8.39
N ASP A 3 6.61 -18.88 -8.05
CA ASP A 3 7.55 -18.28 -7.11
C ASP A 3 8.09 -16.93 -7.61
N ALA A 4 8.22 -16.75 -8.93
CA ALA A 4 8.64 -15.50 -9.53
C ALA A 4 7.64 -14.36 -9.28
N ILE A 5 6.33 -14.62 -9.41
CA ILE A 5 5.28 -13.62 -9.14
C ILE A 5 5.28 -13.27 -7.65
N ARG A 6 5.39 -14.28 -6.78
CA ARG A 6 5.49 -14.07 -5.33
C ARG A 6 6.68 -13.18 -4.97
N GLY A 7 7.89 -13.54 -5.42
CA GLY A 7 9.10 -12.78 -5.11
C GLY A 7 9.06 -11.35 -5.65
N HIS A 8 8.45 -11.15 -6.83
CA HIS A 8 8.23 -9.81 -7.35
C HIS A 8 7.28 -8.99 -6.46
N ALA A 9 6.13 -9.55 -6.10
CA ALA A 9 5.16 -8.90 -5.23
C ALA A 9 5.78 -8.52 -3.87
N GLU A 10 6.47 -9.47 -3.22
CA GLU A 10 7.16 -9.26 -1.94
C GLU A 10 8.19 -8.13 -2.04
N SER A 11 9.05 -8.15 -3.06
CA SER A 11 10.06 -7.11 -3.30
C SER A 11 9.46 -5.72 -3.52
N LYS A 12 8.26 -5.63 -4.11
CA LYS A 12 7.58 -4.36 -4.34
C LYS A 12 6.91 -3.83 -3.08
N VAL A 13 6.19 -4.68 -2.35
CA VAL A 13 5.49 -4.24 -1.13
C VAL A 13 6.44 -3.93 0.02
N GLU A 14 7.60 -4.58 0.10
CA GLU A 14 8.62 -4.29 1.13
C GLU A 14 9.06 -2.81 1.11
N LYS A 15 9.04 -2.17 -0.07
CA LYS A 15 9.39 -0.75 -0.24
C LYS A 15 8.44 0.19 0.50
N LEU A 16 7.21 -0.25 0.83
CA LEU A 16 6.20 0.57 1.51
C LEU A 16 6.65 1.02 2.91
N THR A 17 7.46 0.19 3.58
CA THR A 17 8.07 0.50 4.88
C THR A 17 8.93 1.76 4.89
N ARG A 18 9.41 2.21 3.72
CA ARG A 18 10.17 3.46 3.58
C ARG A 18 9.28 4.71 3.62
N TYR A 19 8.00 4.57 3.31
CA TYR A 19 7.06 5.69 3.24
C TYR A 19 6.37 5.92 4.58
N PHE A 20 6.06 4.83 5.30
CA PHE A 20 5.50 4.89 6.64
C PHE A 20 6.05 3.76 7.51
N ASP A 21 6.56 4.15 8.68
CA ASP A 21 7.25 3.29 9.64
C ASP A 21 6.28 2.57 10.60
N GLY A 22 5.03 3.02 10.72
CA GLY A 22 4.00 2.41 11.56
C GLY A 22 3.19 1.30 10.88
N ILE A 23 3.69 0.67 9.81
CA ILE A 23 3.01 -0.46 9.14
C ILE A 23 3.07 -1.71 10.03
N GLN A 24 1.94 -2.38 10.22
CA GLN A 24 1.82 -3.58 11.05
C GLN A 24 1.65 -4.85 10.22
N LEU A 25 0.86 -4.78 9.15
CA LEU A 25 0.59 -5.90 8.26
C LEU A 25 0.40 -5.41 6.83
N ILE A 26 0.94 -6.17 5.87
CA ILE A 26 0.68 -5.97 4.45
C ILE A 26 0.04 -7.25 3.90
N THR A 27 -1.17 -7.12 3.36
CA THR A 27 -1.87 -8.20 2.66
C THR A 27 -1.99 -7.85 1.19
N ILE A 28 -1.44 -8.69 0.31
CA ILE A 28 -1.63 -8.58 -1.13
C ILE A 28 -2.46 -9.76 -1.64
N ARG A 29 -3.50 -9.46 -2.41
CA ARG A 29 -4.37 -10.45 -3.06
C ARG A 29 -4.27 -10.26 -4.55
N LEU A 30 -3.94 -11.35 -5.24
CA LEU A 30 -3.86 -11.40 -6.70
C LEU A 30 -4.97 -12.33 -7.20
N ALA A 31 -5.80 -11.84 -8.10
CA ALA A 31 -6.87 -12.60 -8.72
C ALA A 31 -6.84 -12.43 -10.24
N GLN A 32 -7.37 -13.42 -10.95
CA GLN A 32 -7.74 -13.29 -12.36
C GLN A 32 -9.15 -13.88 -12.46
N PRO A 33 -10.20 -13.05 -12.38
CA PRO A 33 -11.57 -13.50 -12.62
C PRO A 33 -11.70 -14.10 -14.04
N ALA A 34 -12.85 -14.67 -14.41
CA ALA A 34 -13.06 -15.33 -15.71
C ALA A 34 -12.86 -14.43 -16.97
N GLY A 35 -12.34 -13.21 -16.82
CA GLY A 35 -11.90 -12.31 -17.87
C GLY A 35 -10.40 -12.41 -18.18
N ARG A 36 -9.90 -11.41 -18.91
CA ARG A 36 -8.47 -11.30 -19.26
C ARG A 36 -7.65 -10.57 -18.21
N ASP A 37 -8.29 -9.67 -17.47
CA ASP A 37 -7.59 -8.76 -16.58
C ASP A 37 -7.24 -9.43 -15.26
N PHE A 38 -6.03 -9.15 -14.81
CA PHE A 38 -5.60 -9.40 -13.45
C PHE A 38 -6.15 -8.30 -12.53
N GLU A 39 -6.48 -8.69 -11.31
CA GLU A 39 -6.88 -7.80 -10.22
C GLU A 39 -5.89 -7.94 -9.07
N VAL A 40 -5.43 -6.80 -8.56
CA VAL A 40 -4.52 -6.69 -7.43
C VAL A 40 -5.17 -5.82 -6.38
N GLU A 41 -5.34 -6.36 -5.19
CA GLU A 41 -5.76 -5.64 -3.99
C GLU A 41 -4.63 -5.67 -2.96
N LEU A 42 -4.26 -4.49 -2.49
CA LEU A 42 -3.26 -4.29 -1.47
C LEU A 42 -3.92 -3.62 -0.27
N VAL A 43 -3.91 -4.33 0.86
CA VAL A 43 -4.40 -3.86 2.15
C VAL A 43 -3.22 -3.67 3.09
N VAL A 44 -3.09 -2.48 3.67
CA VAL A 44 -2.01 -2.14 4.59
C VAL A 44 -2.62 -1.65 5.90
N ASP A 45 -2.39 -2.43 6.95
CA ASP A 45 -2.72 -2.10 8.33
C ASP A 45 -1.57 -1.25 8.90
N VAL A 46 -1.94 -0.16 9.57
CA VAL A 46 -1.00 0.73 10.22
C VAL A 46 -1.48 1.09 11.63
N GLU A 47 -0.54 1.48 12.49
CA GLU A 47 -0.89 1.84 13.86
C GLU A 47 -1.91 2.99 13.95
N LYS A 48 -2.92 2.81 14.81
CA LYS A 48 -3.89 3.85 15.23
C LYS A 48 -4.66 4.50 14.06
N HIS A 49 -4.84 3.79 12.96
CA HIS A 49 -5.63 4.22 11.82
C HIS A 49 -6.30 3.01 11.17
N ASP A 50 -7.40 3.24 10.45
CA ASP A 50 -8.04 2.18 9.66
C ASP A 50 -7.14 1.70 8.52
N ASP A 51 -7.39 0.49 8.02
CA ASP A 51 -6.65 -0.09 6.91
C ASP A 51 -6.68 0.79 5.66
N PHE A 52 -5.52 0.94 5.02
CA PHE A 52 -5.44 1.49 3.67
C PHE A 52 -5.72 0.40 2.65
N VAL A 53 -6.45 0.75 1.60
CA VAL A 53 -6.74 -0.15 0.49
C VAL A 53 -6.33 0.50 -0.82
N ALA A 54 -5.56 -0.21 -1.63
CA ALA A 54 -5.22 0.17 -2.99
C ALA A 54 -5.51 -0.99 -3.95
N THR A 55 -6.27 -0.70 -5.00
CA THR A 55 -6.58 -1.68 -6.04
C THR A 55 -6.00 -1.25 -7.40
N ALA A 56 -5.65 -2.23 -8.22
CA ALA A 56 -5.27 -2.03 -9.61
C ALA A 56 -5.68 -3.25 -10.43
N SER A 57 -6.00 -3.04 -11.70
CA SER A 57 -6.31 -4.11 -12.64
C SER A 57 -5.69 -3.83 -14.00
N GLY A 58 -5.51 -4.89 -14.79
CA GLY A 58 -4.99 -4.80 -16.16
C GLY A 58 -4.58 -6.16 -16.71
N ASP A 59 -4.23 -6.19 -18.00
CA ASP A 59 -3.81 -7.40 -18.71
C ASP A 59 -2.38 -7.86 -18.36
N ASP A 60 -1.60 -7.03 -17.68
CA ASP A 60 -0.27 -7.34 -17.15
C ASP A 60 -0.26 -7.29 -15.62
N LEU A 61 -0.07 -8.47 -15.00
CA LEU A 61 -0.04 -8.62 -13.55
C LEU A 61 1.09 -7.82 -12.88
N TYR A 62 2.27 -7.73 -13.51
CA TYR A 62 3.41 -7.00 -12.94
C TYR A 62 3.12 -5.50 -12.93
N LEU A 63 2.51 -4.98 -13.99
CA LEU A 63 2.08 -3.58 -14.05
C LEU A 63 0.94 -3.29 -13.06
N ALA A 64 0.02 -4.24 -12.86
CA ALA A 64 -1.04 -4.12 -11.87
C ALA A 64 -0.47 -4.10 -10.43
N ILE A 65 0.51 -4.97 -10.12
CA ILE A 65 1.24 -4.94 -8.84
C ILE A 65 1.91 -3.58 -8.64
N ASP A 66 2.69 -3.13 -9.62
CA ASP A 66 3.39 -1.84 -9.54
C ASP A 66 2.45 -0.66 -9.35
N SER A 67 1.32 -0.67 -10.04
CA SER A 67 0.28 0.36 -9.92
C SER A 67 -0.35 0.37 -8.53
N SER A 68 -0.66 -0.80 -7.96
CA SER A 68 -1.22 -0.90 -6.60
C SER A 68 -0.24 -0.37 -5.54
N VAL A 69 1.04 -0.72 -5.66
CA VAL A 69 2.11 -0.27 -4.75
C VAL A 69 2.35 1.23 -4.88
N GLN A 70 2.32 1.78 -6.09
CA GLN A 70 2.45 3.22 -6.29
C GLN A 70 1.30 3.98 -5.63
N LYS A 71 0.05 3.52 -5.80
CA LYS A 71 -1.12 4.11 -5.13
C LYS A 71 -0.97 4.06 -3.61
N MET A 72 -0.58 2.91 -3.06
CA MET A 72 -0.39 2.74 -1.62
C MET A 72 0.71 3.65 -1.08
N SER A 73 1.84 3.79 -1.79
CA SER A 73 2.93 4.68 -1.36
C SER A 73 2.49 6.14 -1.20
N ARG A 74 1.59 6.62 -2.08
CA ARG A 74 1.02 7.96 -1.99
C ARG A 74 0.11 8.10 -0.76
N GLN A 75 -0.79 7.13 -0.55
CA GLN A 75 -1.68 7.12 0.62
C GLN A 75 -0.90 7.16 1.94
N LEU A 76 0.15 6.33 2.07
CA LEU A 76 1.02 6.30 3.24
C LEU A 76 1.81 7.59 3.43
N THR A 77 2.30 8.18 2.35
CA THR A 77 3.02 9.47 2.39
C THR A 77 2.07 10.58 2.86
N ASP A 78 0.88 10.68 2.27
CA ASP A 78 -0.11 11.69 2.61
C ASP A 78 -0.56 11.54 4.08
N PHE A 79 -0.72 10.31 4.56
CA PHE A 79 -1.03 10.02 5.96
C PHE A 79 0.10 10.47 6.90
N LYS A 80 1.35 10.13 6.57
CA LYS A 80 2.53 10.58 7.35
C LYS A 80 2.62 12.09 7.44
N GLU A 81 2.38 12.80 6.35
CA GLU A 81 2.40 14.27 6.34
C GLU A 81 1.26 14.86 7.17
N LYS A 82 0.05 14.29 7.12
CA LYS A 82 -1.06 14.71 8.00
C LYS A 82 -0.72 14.53 9.47
N LEU A 83 -0.15 13.39 9.87
CA LEU A 83 0.26 13.13 11.26
C LEU A 83 1.28 14.15 11.76
N LYS A 84 2.26 14.52 10.92
CA LYS A 84 3.23 15.56 11.25
C LYS A 84 2.55 16.91 11.49
N LEU A 85 1.60 17.31 10.65
CA LEU A 85 0.86 18.57 10.80
C LEU A 85 0.00 18.57 12.07
N SER A 86 -0.68 17.46 12.38
CA SER A 86 -1.51 17.32 13.59
C SER A 86 -0.70 17.31 14.88
N SER A 87 0.54 16.81 14.82
CA SER A 87 1.46 16.80 15.96
C SER A 87 2.05 18.18 16.28
N HIS A 88 1.91 19.16 15.38
CA HIS A 88 2.41 20.53 15.54
C HIS A 88 1.37 21.50 16.12
N HIS A 89 0.41 21.05 16.95
CA HIS A 89 -0.29 22.01 17.81
C HIS A 89 0.74 22.68 18.73
N PRO A 90 1.05 23.98 18.55
CA PRO A 90 1.90 24.69 19.48
C PRO A 90 1.11 24.79 20.79
N ASP A 91 1.78 24.47 21.90
CA ASP A 91 1.31 24.76 23.25
C ASP A 91 0.62 26.13 23.29
N GLU A 92 -0.67 26.11 23.62
CA GLU A 92 -1.45 27.32 23.88
C GLU A 92 -0.85 27.98 25.14
N PRO A 93 -0.36 29.24 25.06
CA PRO A 93 0.24 29.88 26.22
C PRO A 93 -0.84 30.13 27.27
N ARG A 94 -0.56 29.67 28.50
CA ARG A 94 -1.32 30.00 29.71
C ARG A 94 -1.37 31.51 29.96
#